data_AF-B7FS57-F1
#
_entry.id   AF-B7FS57-F1
#
_cell.length_a   1.000
_cell.length_b   1.000
_cell.length_c   1.000
_cell.angle_alpha   90.00
_cell.angle_beta   90.00
_cell.angle_gamma   90.00
#
_symmetry.space_group_name_H-M   'P 1'
#
loop_
_entity.id
_entity.type
_entity.pdbx_description
1 polymer ?
#
loop_
_entity_poly.entity_id
_entity_poly.type
_entity_poly.pdbx_seq_one_letter_code
_entity_poly.pdbx_strand_id
1 'polypeptide(L)'
;MPLSTAPAVYVVVVESHQHALEHIHFMLRRKKIFSDWSMLHFDAHPDLAVPHPIVPAIACFQPHRPLAPTRKTDKDDATSATPKNLYEMLDDTASGIAEWILPLALAAGLERIQWIRPAQSRLSQLPVGQNRYRVGAWIPHDTRSRKILSFLDLPESAPVKVDWPCPYYMDDFSCVPTDELALPQLVNLEVSEAIDCNQQDLMCSSWELDICLDYFCCRNPFLSGLEELNKELAKAFGNAVYSSLLYKSYATSDPLNLASFREQLASVLRNAEDPLYDATASFELLQSYYLSREEGISTLKFLLESLPNKPSDRRQQIDAALEVLPHITMPHDAKESLNMAIIRPRLEAARNRIPKSSSTSPFLVTVARSTDDGFTPANLVEELQNAILSMLHDIYCGCSRKPRTETALTVSSACRLRILLDYGPWEGSTLETIYRL
;
A
#
# COMPACT_ATOMS: atom_id res chain seq x y z
N MET A 1 23.66 30.10 20.44
CA MET A 1 22.65 30.24 19.36
C MET A 1 21.28 30.33 20.02
N PRO A 2 20.41 31.27 19.65
CA PRO A 2 19.09 31.35 20.24
C PRO A 2 18.31 30.06 19.92
N LEU A 3 17.59 29.54 20.92
CA LEU A 3 16.68 28.41 20.74
C LEU A 3 15.65 28.76 19.66
N SER A 4 15.41 27.85 18.71
CA SER A 4 14.35 28.03 17.72
C SER A 4 13.00 28.10 18.44
N THR A 5 12.22 29.14 18.18
CA THR A 5 10.87 29.32 18.71
C THR A 5 9.81 28.54 17.92
N ALA A 6 10.21 27.92 16.81
CA ALA A 6 9.31 27.16 15.96
C ALA A 6 9.02 25.76 16.57
N PRO A 7 7.80 25.24 16.42
CA PRO A 7 7.41 23.96 17.02
C PRO A 7 8.27 22.80 16.52
N ALA A 8 8.40 21.78 17.37
CA ALA A 8 9.04 20.52 17.02
C ALA A 8 8.24 19.77 15.95
N VAL A 9 8.95 19.07 15.06
CA VAL A 9 8.40 18.16 14.06
C VAL A 9 8.74 16.74 14.48
N TYR A 10 7.72 15.92 14.64
CA TYR A 10 7.85 14.53 15.07
C TYR A 10 7.93 13.63 13.85
N VAL A 11 8.91 12.75 13.82
CA VAL A 11 9.12 11.73 12.80
C VAL A 11 9.11 10.38 13.50
N VAL A 12 8.26 9.47 13.02
CA VAL A 12 8.24 8.09 13.47
C VAL A 12 8.65 7.21 12.30
N VAL A 13 9.63 6.34 12.52
CA VAL A 13 10.04 5.34 11.55
C VAL A 13 9.53 3.97 12.02
N VAL A 14 8.79 3.27 11.17
CA VAL A 14 8.26 1.92 11.40
C VAL A 14 8.80 0.94 10.37
N GLU A 15 8.76 -0.36 10.63
CA GLU A 15 9.08 -1.37 9.62
C GLU A 15 7.89 -1.54 8.68
N SER A 16 6.79 -2.09 9.20
CA SER A 16 5.57 -2.35 8.45
C SER A 16 4.62 -1.14 8.52
N HIS A 17 4.03 -0.82 7.38
CA HIS A 17 3.33 0.46 7.18
C HIS A 17 2.13 0.64 8.09
N GLN A 18 1.38 -0.42 8.38
CA GLN A 18 0.19 -0.37 9.22
C GLN A 18 0.49 0.09 10.66
N HIS A 19 1.71 -0.08 11.15
CA HIS A 19 2.10 0.39 12.48
C HIS A 19 2.12 1.93 12.58
N ALA A 20 2.18 2.64 11.45
CA ALA A 20 2.00 4.10 11.42
C ALA A 20 0.63 4.52 12.00
N LEU A 21 -0.40 3.68 11.85
CA LEU A 21 -1.78 3.98 12.23
C LEU A 21 -1.92 4.32 13.72
N GLU A 22 -1.27 3.57 14.61
CA GLU A 22 -1.35 3.82 16.05
C GLU A 22 -0.73 5.17 16.43
N HIS A 23 0.41 5.51 15.81
CA HIS A 23 1.09 6.79 16.01
C HIS A 23 0.25 7.97 15.52
N ILE A 24 -0.41 7.83 14.36
CA ILE A 24 -1.31 8.84 13.83
C ILE A 24 -2.49 9.03 14.79
N HIS A 25 -3.16 7.96 15.21
CA HIS A 25 -4.25 8.04 16.19
C HIS A 25 -3.82 8.69 17.50
N PHE A 26 -2.62 8.37 18.00
CA PHE A 26 -2.06 9.00 19.20
C PHE A 26 -1.89 10.51 19.00
N MET A 27 -1.30 10.93 17.88
CA MET A 27 -1.02 12.34 17.61
C MET A 27 -2.29 13.16 17.38
N LEU A 28 -3.28 12.62 16.68
CA LEU A 28 -4.59 13.26 16.51
C LEU A 28 -5.23 13.56 17.88
N ARG A 29 -5.25 12.58 18.79
CA ARG A 29 -5.75 12.77 20.17
C ARG A 29 -4.92 13.78 20.96
N ARG A 30 -3.60 13.67 20.91
CA ARG A 30 -2.66 14.51 21.68
C ARG A 30 -2.70 15.98 21.25
N LYS A 31 -2.86 16.22 19.95
CA LYS A 31 -2.94 17.55 19.34
C LYS A 31 -4.37 18.10 19.26
N LYS A 32 -5.39 17.30 19.64
CA LYS A 32 -6.80 17.67 19.59
C LYS A 32 -7.26 18.06 18.17
N ILE A 33 -6.77 17.32 17.17
CA ILE A 33 -7.19 17.48 15.78
C ILE A 33 -8.50 16.71 15.64
N PHE A 34 -9.60 17.44 15.76
CA PHE A 34 -10.96 16.91 15.68
C PHE A 34 -11.70 17.37 14.41
N SER A 35 -11.02 18.14 13.56
CA SER A 35 -11.50 18.61 12.26
C SER A 35 -10.88 17.80 11.14
N ASP A 36 -11.39 18.01 9.93
CA ASP A 36 -10.82 17.45 8.71
C ASP A 36 -9.32 17.77 8.59
N TRP A 37 -8.55 16.76 8.24
CA TRP A 37 -7.11 16.87 7.99
C TRP A 37 -6.75 16.17 6.69
N SER A 38 -5.52 16.40 6.25
CA SER A 38 -5.03 15.89 4.96
C SER A 38 -3.74 15.09 5.12
N MET A 39 -3.57 14.09 4.26
CA MET A 39 -2.37 13.28 4.16
C MET A 39 -1.66 13.56 2.85
N LEU A 40 -0.34 13.74 2.92
CA LEU A 40 0.56 13.72 1.77
C LEU A 40 1.33 12.40 1.82
N HIS A 41 1.03 11.49 0.89
CA HIS A 41 1.47 10.10 0.87
C HIS A 41 2.49 9.86 -0.24
N PHE A 42 3.74 9.55 0.10
CA PHE A 42 4.77 9.14 -0.87
C PHE A 42 4.99 7.64 -0.75
N ASP A 43 4.43 6.88 -1.69
CA ASP A 43 4.51 5.42 -1.70
C ASP A 43 4.42 4.90 -3.14
N ALA A 44 5.05 3.76 -3.44
CA ALA A 44 4.86 3.05 -4.70
C ALA A 44 3.41 2.55 -4.88
N HIS A 45 2.72 2.27 -3.79
CA HIS A 45 1.38 1.74 -3.62
C HIS A 45 0.43 2.77 -3.00
N PRO A 46 -0.90 2.62 -3.17
CA PRO A 46 -1.86 3.57 -2.61
C PRO A 46 -2.16 3.35 -1.12
N ASP A 47 -1.95 2.13 -0.59
CA ASP A 47 -2.36 1.68 0.77
C ASP A 47 -3.80 2.00 1.16
N LEU A 48 -4.68 1.93 0.16
CA LEU A 48 -6.10 2.19 0.26
C LEU A 48 -6.94 0.90 0.15
N ALA A 49 -6.35 -0.27 0.39
CA ALA A 49 -7.08 -1.52 0.38
C ALA A 49 -8.13 -1.51 1.48
N VAL A 50 -9.27 -2.13 1.21
CA VAL A 50 -10.32 -2.26 2.23
C VAL A 50 -9.86 -3.29 3.26
N PRO A 51 -9.93 -2.97 4.57
CA PRO A 51 -9.58 -3.91 5.61
C PRO A 51 -10.25 -5.27 5.41
N HIS A 52 -9.48 -6.34 5.54
CA HIS A 52 -9.98 -7.70 5.36
C HIS A 52 -11.23 -7.90 6.26
N PRO A 53 -12.24 -8.71 5.88
CA PRO A 53 -13.47 -8.87 6.67
C PRO A 53 -13.30 -9.35 8.12
N ILE A 54 -12.09 -9.78 8.50
CA ILE A 54 -11.72 -10.06 9.89
C ILE A 54 -11.60 -8.77 10.74
N VAL A 55 -11.31 -7.64 10.12
CA VAL A 55 -11.27 -6.28 10.70
C VAL A 55 -12.64 -5.62 10.51
N PRO A 56 -13.53 -5.63 11.51
CA PRO A 56 -14.85 -5.03 11.37
C PRO A 56 -14.76 -3.50 11.42
N ALA A 57 -15.68 -2.82 10.76
CA ALA A 57 -15.76 -1.36 10.71
C ALA A 57 -15.82 -0.71 12.11
N ILE A 58 -16.41 -1.39 13.10
CA ILE A 58 -16.44 -0.89 14.48
C ILE A 58 -15.04 -0.78 15.12
N ALA A 59 -14.07 -1.59 14.68
CA ALA A 59 -12.68 -1.50 15.13
C ALA A 59 -12.06 -0.15 14.74
N CYS A 60 -12.41 0.42 13.58
CA CYS A 60 -11.94 1.74 13.16
C CYS A 60 -12.40 2.85 14.14
N PHE A 61 -13.63 2.76 14.65
CA PHE A 61 -14.17 3.73 15.63
C PHE A 61 -13.68 3.50 17.06
N GLN A 62 -13.24 2.28 17.38
CA GLN A 62 -12.78 1.89 18.70
C GLN A 62 -11.44 1.13 18.61
N PRO A 63 -10.35 1.78 18.17
CA PRO A 63 -9.14 1.08 17.74
C PRO A 63 -8.42 0.29 18.83
N HIS A 64 -8.58 0.67 20.11
CA HIS A 64 -8.01 -0.06 21.25
C HIS A 64 -8.98 -1.03 21.91
N ARG A 65 -10.25 -1.09 21.48
CA ARG A 65 -11.23 -2.02 22.05
C ARG A 65 -10.93 -3.42 21.50
N PRO A 66 -10.63 -4.41 22.35
CA PRO A 66 -10.53 -5.78 21.89
C PRO A 66 -11.89 -6.29 21.44
N LEU A 67 -11.95 -6.86 20.24
CA LEU A 67 -13.13 -7.49 19.67
C LEU A 67 -12.87 -8.98 19.47
N ALA A 68 -13.91 -9.78 19.63
CA ALA A 68 -13.81 -11.21 19.30
C ALA A 68 -13.59 -11.36 17.79
N PRO A 69 -12.73 -12.30 17.34
CA PRO A 69 -12.52 -12.53 15.92
C PRO A 69 -13.85 -12.92 15.25
N THR A 70 -14.16 -12.27 14.12
CA THR A 70 -15.44 -12.44 13.39
C THR A 70 -15.52 -13.77 12.64
N ARG A 71 -14.39 -14.48 12.46
CA ARG A 71 -14.29 -15.81 11.87
C ARG A 71 -13.05 -16.55 12.39
N LYS A 72 -13.14 -17.88 12.53
CA LYS A 72 -11.96 -18.75 12.64
C LYS A 72 -11.22 -18.71 11.32
N THR A 73 -9.93 -18.46 11.33
CA THR A 73 -9.11 -18.65 10.13
C THR A 73 -8.85 -20.15 9.95
N ASP A 74 -8.62 -20.61 8.72
CA ASP A 74 -8.30 -22.02 8.44
C ASP A 74 -6.95 -22.47 9.06
N LYS A 75 -6.20 -21.55 9.67
CA LYS A 75 -4.92 -21.79 10.37
C LYS A 75 -5.06 -21.89 11.89
N ASP A 76 -6.26 -21.73 12.46
CA ASP A 76 -6.42 -21.71 13.91
C ASP A 76 -6.53 -23.12 14.50
N ASP A 77 -5.43 -23.59 15.08
CA ASP A 77 -5.47 -24.58 16.16
C ASP A 77 -6.46 -24.09 17.23
N ALA A 78 -7.25 -25.00 17.80
CA ALA A 78 -8.48 -24.72 18.56
C ALA A 78 -8.32 -23.92 19.88
N THR A 79 -7.20 -23.22 20.10
CA THR A 79 -6.79 -22.60 21.37
C THR A 79 -6.51 -21.08 21.34
N SER A 80 -6.74 -20.33 20.26
CA SER A 80 -6.39 -18.89 20.19
C SER A 80 -7.55 -17.94 19.83
N ALA A 81 -8.67 -18.00 20.55
CA ALA A 81 -9.73 -17.00 20.46
C ALA A 81 -9.46 -15.77 21.35
N THR A 82 -8.24 -15.23 21.32
CA THR A 82 -7.90 -14.02 22.07
C THR A 82 -8.53 -12.81 21.37
N PRO A 83 -9.35 -11.98 22.06
CA PRO A 83 -9.84 -10.74 21.48
C PRO A 83 -8.69 -9.84 21.04
N LYS A 84 -8.79 -9.29 19.83
CA LYS A 84 -7.77 -8.42 19.24
C LYS A 84 -8.32 -7.02 19.01
N ASN A 85 -7.47 -6.02 19.10
CA ASN A 85 -7.81 -4.64 18.77
C ASN A 85 -7.54 -4.36 17.27
N LEU A 86 -7.81 -3.14 16.78
CA LEU A 86 -7.66 -2.81 15.35
C LEU A 86 -6.23 -3.09 14.83
N TYR A 87 -5.22 -2.70 15.60
CA TYR A 87 -3.82 -2.80 15.17
C TYR A 87 -3.40 -4.27 15.10
N GLU A 88 -3.69 -5.05 16.14
CA GLU A 88 -3.41 -6.49 16.17
C GLU A 88 -4.18 -7.26 15.09
N MET A 89 -5.38 -6.81 14.72
CA MET A 89 -6.12 -7.42 13.62
C MET A 89 -5.49 -7.13 12.26
N LEU A 90 -4.96 -5.91 12.05
CA LEU A 90 -4.25 -5.57 10.80
C LEU A 90 -2.96 -6.39 10.66
N ASP A 91 -2.26 -6.69 11.74
CA ASP A 91 -1.07 -7.55 11.72
C ASP A 91 -1.39 -9.00 11.33
N ASP A 92 -2.62 -9.45 11.57
CA ASP A 92 -3.09 -10.78 11.16
C ASP A 92 -3.48 -10.84 9.68
N THR A 93 -3.72 -9.70 9.02
CA THR A 93 -4.12 -9.71 7.61
C THR A 93 -2.89 -9.76 6.70
N ALA A 94 -2.96 -10.59 5.66
CA ALA A 94 -1.86 -10.70 4.70
C ALA A 94 -1.58 -9.40 3.93
N SER A 95 -2.54 -8.47 3.94
CA SER A 95 -2.48 -7.15 3.28
C SER A 95 -2.56 -6.00 4.27
N GLY A 96 -2.27 -6.21 5.56
CA GLY A 96 -2.37 -5.18 6.61
C GLY A 96 -1.63 -3.89 6.27
N ILE A 97 -0.44 -4.03 5.68
CA ILE A 97 0.41 -2.95 5.16
C ILE A 97 -0.30 -2.04 4.14
N ALA A 98 -1.36 -2.51 3.47
CA ALA A 98 -2.13 -1.76 2.49
C ALA A 98 -3.54 -1.37 3.01
N GLU A 99 -3.93 -1.77 4.22
CA GLU A 99 -5.29 -1.65 4.75
C GLU A 99 -5.46 -0.51 5.77
N TRP A 100 -4.41 0.25 6.06
CA TRP A 100 -4.34 1.12 7.23
C TRP A 100 -4.89 2.54 7.03
N ILE A 101 -4.94 3.05 5.79
CA ILE A 101 -5.41 4.43 5.51
C ILE A 101 -6.94 4.53 5.60
N LEU A 102 -7.69 3.56 5.08
CA LEU A 102 -9.15 3.61 5.09
C LEU A 102 -9.78 3.65 6.50
N PRO A 103 -9.23 2.98 7.54
CA PRO A 103 -9.61 3.22 8.93
C PRO A 103 -9.58 4.70 9.35
N LEU A 104 -8.56 5.46 8.92
CA LEU A 104 -8.44 6.89 9.21
C LEU A 104 -9.51 7.71 8.49
N ALA A 105 -9.80 7.37 7.23
CA ALA A 105 -10.87 8.00 6.46
C ALA A 105 -12.25 7.73 7.05
N LEU A 106 -12.50 6.51 7.52
CA LEU A 106 -13.78 6.11 8.08
C LEU A 106 -14.05 6.71 9.46
N ALA A 107 -13.04 6.78 10.33
CA ALA A 107 -13.26 7.04 11.76
C ALA A 107 -12.38 8.13 12.39
N ALA A 108 -11.41 8.69 11.65
CA ALA A 108 -10.46 9.67 12.18
C ALA A 108 -10.43 11.02 11.42
N GLY A 109 -11.37 11.27 10.52
CA GLY A 109 -11.53 12.57 9.85
C GLY A 109 -10.51 12.87 8.75
N LEU A 110 -9.87 11.83 8.20
CA LEU A 110 -9.03 11.98 7.01
C LEU A 110 -9.93 12.21 5.78
N GLU A 111 -10.01 13.46 5.32
CA GLU A 111 -10.91 13.86 4.23
C GLU A 111 -10.18 13.93 2.87
N ARG A 112 -8.87 14.23 2.89
CA ARG A 112 -8.07 14.45 1.67
C ARG A 112 -6.77 13.70 1.70
N ILE A 113 -6.48 13.02 0.61
CA ILE A 113 -5.28 12.21 0.43
C ILE A 113 -4.62 12.66 -0.86
N GLN A 114 -3.38 13.15 -0.78
CA GLN A 114 -2.52 13.37 -1.94
C GLN A 114 -1.55 12.20 -2.03
N TRP A 115 -1.83 11.26 -2.92
CA TRP A 115 -0.90 10.18 -3.21
C TRP A 115 0.04 10.59 -4.35
N ILE A 116 1.32 10.67 -4.02
CA ILE A 116 2.41 10.92 -4.96
C ILE A 116 3.07 9.59 -5.28
N ARG A 117 2.75 9.02 -6.44
CA ARG A 117 3.37 7.78 -6.90
C ARG A 117 4.68 8.03 -7.64
N PRO A 118 5.61 7.06 -7.67
CA PRO A 118 6.86 7.21 -8.40
C PRO A 118 6.61 7.40 -9.89
N ALA A 119 7.19 8.46 -10.47
CA ALA A 119 7.21 8.66 -11.91
C ALA A 119 7.92 7.47 -12.58
N GLN A 120 7.43 7.06 -13.75
CA GLN A 120 7.99 5.96 -14.55
C GLN A 120 7.88 4.57 -13.90
N SER A 121 7.09 4.42 -12.83
CA SER A 121 6.62 3.10 -12.41
C SER A 121 5.88 2.45 -13.59
N ARG A 122 6.15 1.16 -13.85
CA ARG A 122 5.59 0.44 -15.01
C ARG A 122 4.05 0.35 -15.00
N LEU A 123 3.41 0.72 -13.90
CA LEU A 123 2.01 0.53 -13.61
C LEU A 123 1.46 1.65 -12.72
N SER A 124 0.16 1.88 -12.86
CA SER A 124 -0.62 2.72 -11.95
C SER A 124 -1.77 1.87 -11.40
N GLN A 125 -1.85 1.70 -10.08
CA GLN A 125 -2.94 0.93 -9.44
C GLN A 125 -4.27 1.72 -9.43
N LEU A 126 -4.20 3.05 -9.35
CA LEU A 126 -5.35 3.96 -9.46
C LEU A 126 -5.12 5.00 -10.56
N PRO A 127 -6.18 5.56 -11.16
CA PRO A 127 -6.05 6.59 -12.19
C PRO A 127 -5.51 7.91 -11.63
N VAL A 128 -4.61 8.56 -12.40
CA VAL A 128 -4.11 9.92 -12.11
C VAL A 128 -5.25 10.92 -12.16
N GLY A 129 -5.20 11.92 -11.28
CA GLY A 129 -6.16 13.01 -11.19
C GLY A 129 -6.93 13.02 -9.88
N GLN A 130 -8.00 13.82 -9.87
CA GLN A 130 -8.87 13.99 -8.70
C GLN A 130 -9.99 12.95 -8.75
N ASN A 131 -10.09 12.17 -7.68
CA ASN A 131 -11.08 11.11 -7.50
C ASN A 131 -11.84 11.37 -6.20
N ARG A 132 -13.15 11.12 -6.21
CA ARG A 132 -14.03 11.30 -5.04
C ARG A 132 -14.91 10.07 -4.89
N TYR A 133 -14.86 9.49 -3.70
CA TYR A 133 -15.63 8.29 -3.36
C TYR A 133 -15.91 8.26 -1.88
N ARG A 134 -16.65 7.26 -1.42
CA ARG A 134 -17.03 7.09 -0.03
C ARG A 134 -16.52 5.77 0.52
N VAL A 135 -16.14 5.81 1.78
CA VAL A 135 -15.86 4.63 2.62
C VAL A 135 -16.94 4.53 3.69
N GLY A 136 -17.37 3.32 4.01
CA GLY A 136 -18.41 3.11 5.03
C GLY A 136 -18.45 1.67 5.53
N ALA A 137 -19.26 1.43 6.56
CA ALA A 137 -19.58 0.08 6.99
C ALA A 137 -20.62 -0.52 6.03
N TRP A 138 -20.40 -1.73 5.53
CA TRP A 138 -21.36 -2.37 4.64
C TRP A 138 -22.43 -3.13 5.41
N ILE A 139 -23.68 -2.83 5.07
CA ILE A 139 -24.86 -3.46 5.66
C ILE A 139 -25.84 -3.77 4.52
N PRO A 140 -26.00 -5.06 4.15
CA PRO A 140 -26.88 -5.50 3.08
C PRO A 140 -28.30 -4.92 3.21
N HIS A 141 -28.91 -4.53 2.09
CA HIS A 141 -30.24 -3.88 2.06
C HIS A 141 -31.34 -4.67 2.77
N ASP A 142 -31.31 -6.00 2.68
CA ASP A 142 -32.28 -6.91 3.30
C ASP A 142 -32.20 -6.95 4.84
N THR A 143 -31.08 -6.53 5.42
CA THR A 143 -30.86 -6.52 6.87
C THR A 143 -31.26 -5.20 7.56
N ARG A 144 -31.65 -4.16 6.81
CA ARG A 144 -31.91 -2.79 7.30
C ARG A 144 -33.23 -2.56 8.04
N SER A 145 -33.72 -3.59 8.74
CA SER A 145 -34.82 -3.40 9.70
C SER A 145 -34.45 -2.41 10.82
N ARG A 146 -33.14 -2.22 11.08
CA ARG A 146 -32.59 -1.33 12.11
C ARG A 146 -31.95 -0.09 11.49
N LYS A 147 -32.35 1.09 11.95
CA LYS A 147 -31.77 2.38 11.53
C LYS A 147 -30.39 2.55 12.19
N ILE A 148 -29.34 2.66 11.38
CA ILE A 148 -27.97 2.94 11.87
C ILE A 148 -27.81 4.46 11.94
N LEU A 149 -27.66 5.00 13.14
CA LEU A 149 -27.49 6.44 13.37
C LEU A 149 -26.07 6.79 13.81
N SER A 150 -25.38 5.83 14.41
CA SER A 150 -24.02 5.98 14.93
C SER A 150 -23.25 4.67 14.84
N PHE A 151 -21.94 4.71 15.10
CA PHE A 151 -21.12 3.50 15.15
C PHE A 151 -21.55 2.52 16.26
N LEU A 152 -22.29 2.99 17.28
CA LEU A 152 -22.84 2.15 18.35
C LEU A 152 -23.98 1.24 17.86
N ASP A 153 -24.58 1.57 16.71
CA ASP A 153 -25.66 0.78 16.11
C ASP A 153 -25.12 -0.29 15.15
N LEU A 154 -23.83 -0.24 14.81
CA LEU A 154 -23.22 -1.15 13.84
C LEU A 154 -23.20 -2.60 14.36
N PRO A 155 -23.50 -3.59 13.49
CA PRO A 155 -23.16 -4.98 13.78
C PRO A 155 -21.65 -5.13 14.02
N GLU A 156 -21.26 -5.92 15.02
CA GLU A 156 -19.83 -6.15 15.33
C GLU A 156 -19.06 -6.85 14.20
N SER A 157 -19.76 -7.43 13.22
CA SER A 157 -19.19 -8.10 12.05
C SER A 157 -19.30 -7.29 10.75
N ALA A 158 -19.81 -6.06 10.78
CA ALA A 158 -19.98 -5.27 9.56
C ALA A 158 -18.60 -4.91 8.97
N PRO A 159 -18.28 -5.30 7.73
CA PRO A 159 -16.98 -4.99 7.14
C PRO A 159 -16.95 -3.54 6.63
N VAL A 160 -15.75 -3.02 6.41
CA VAL A 160 -15.55 -1.78 5.65
C VAL A 160 -15.75 -2.07 4.16
N LYS A 161 -16.30 -1.13 3.40
CA LYS A 161 -16.40 -1.14 1.93
C LYS A 161 -16.31 0.27 1.38
N VAL A 162 -16.14 0.39 0.06
CA VAL A 162 -16.14 1.66 -0.68
C VAL A 162 -17.20 1.67 -1.79
N ASP A 163 -17.50 2.84 -2.36
CA ASP A 163 -18.40 3.00 -3.50
C ASP A 163 -17.73 3.35 -4.84
N TRP A 164 -16.41 3.12 -4.95
CA TRP A 164 -15.67 3.38 -6.18
C TRP A 164 -15.42 2.12 -7.01
N PRO A 165 -16.12 1.93 -8.14
CA PRO A 165 -15.97 0.74 -8.98
C PRO A 165 -14.75 0.84 -9.90
N CYS A 166 -13.55 0.85 -9.33
CA CYS A 166 -12.30 0.73 -10.09
C CYS A 166 -11.67 -0.66 -9.90
N PRO A 167 -10.78 -1.11 -10.81
CA PRO A 167 -10.17 -2.45 -10.72
C PRO A 167 -9.57 -2.75 -9.33
N TYR A 168 -8.95 -1.74 -8.71
CA TYR A 168 -8.34 -1.85 -7.38
C TYR A 168 -9.31 -2.33 -6.28
N TYR A 169 -10.58 -1.93 -6.32
CA TYR A 169 -11.61 -2.34 -5.34
C TYR A 169 -12.57 -3.42 -5.84
N MET A 170 -12.51 -3.74 -7.13
CA MET A 170 -13.37 -4.76 -7.73
C MET A 170 -12.72 -6.14 -7.65
N ASP A 171 -11.39 -6.20 -7.71
CA ASP A 171 -10.62 -7.45 -7.67
C ASP A 171 -10.82 -8.24 -6.35
N ASP A 172 -11.13 -7.57 -5.25
CA ASP A 172 -11.34 -8.15 -3.91
C ASP A 172 -12.80 -8.04 -3.40
N PHE A 173 -13.73 -7.68 -4.29
CA PHE A 173 -15.15 -7.45 -3.99
C PHE A 173 -15.39 -6.36 -2.93
N SER A 174 -14.55 -5.34 -2.88
CA SER A 174 -14.61 -4.25 -1.89
C SER A 174 -15.47 -3.06 -2.27
N CYS A 175 -15.96 -3.02 -3.51
CA CYS A 175 -16.91 -2.01 -3.98
C CYS A 175 -18.37 -2.44 -3.79
N VAL A 176 -19.20 -1.54 -3.24
CA VAL A 176 -20.66 -1.70 -3.08
C VAL A 176 -21.38 -0.40 -3.47
N PRO A 177 -22.68 -0.43 -3.81
CA PRO A 177 -23.46 0.78 -4.04
C PRO A 177 -23.42 1.74 -2.85
N THR A 178 -23.40 3.05 -3.09
CA THR A 178 -23.37 4.08 -2.03
C THR A 178 -24.50 3.92 -1.02
N ASP A 179 -25.68 3.52 -1.50
CA ASP A 179 -26.84 3.34 -0.65
C ASP A 179 -26.73 2.09 0.23
N GLU A 180 -25.77 1.18 0.03
CA GLU A 180 -25.45 0.04 0.92
C GLU A 180 -24.45 0.40 2.04
N LEU A 181 -23.79 1.55 1.96
CA LEU A 181 -22.87 2.03 2.98
C LEU A 181 -23.62 2.71 4.15
N ALA A 182 -23.30 2.28 5.36
CA ALA A 182 -23.66 2.95 6.60
C ALA A 182 -22.52 3.86 7.07
N LEU A 183 -22.87 5.01 7.64
CA LEU A 183 -21.94 6.04 8.10
C LEU A 183 -20.91 6.49 7.02
N PRO A 184 -21.34 6.73 5.77
CA PRO A 184 -20.39 6.97 4.68
C PRO A 184 -19.58 8.25 4.89
N GLN A 185 -18.26 8.14 4.87
CA GLN A 185 -17.33 9.26 4.87
C GLN A 185 -16.85 9.55 3.44
N LEU A 186 -16.74 10.82 3.08
CA LEU A 186 -16.22 11.22 1.78
C LEU A 186 -14.70 11.23 1.80
N VAL A 187 -14.08 10.61 0.80
CA VAL A 187 -12.64 10.65 0.53
C VAL A 187 -12.39 11.45 -0.74
N ASN A 188 -11.55 12.48 -0.65
CA ASN A 188 -11.03 13.21 -1.81
C ASN A 188 -9.59 12.76 -2.05
N LEU A 189 -9.39 11.93 -3.07
CA LEU A 189 -8.09 11.38 -3.44
C LEU A 189 -7.53 12.13 -4.65
N GLU A 190 -6.37 12.74 -4.51
CA GLU A 190 -5.59 13.26 -5.62
C GLU A 190 -4.42 12.31 -5.87
N VAL A 191 -4.39 11.71 -7.07
CA VAL A 191 -3.29 10.85 -7.52
C VAL A 191 -2.45 11.66 -8.50
N SER A 192 -1.16 11.82 -8.22
CA SER A 192 -0.24 12.54 -9.11
C SER A 192 1.13 11.87 -9.16
N GLU A 193 1.89 12.14 -10.22
CA GLU A 193 3.30 11.77 -10.27
C GLU A 193 4.15 12.92 -9.74
N ALA A 194 5.34 12.61 -9.23
CA ALA A 194 6.22 13.61 -8.63
C ALA A 194 6.72 14.71 -9.60
N ILE A 195 6.56 14.52 -10.91
CA ILE A 195 6.94 15.50 -11.95
C ILE A 195 5.83 16.55 -12.16
N ASP A 196 4.60 16.27 -11.74
CA ASP A 196 3.46 17.17 -11.90
C ASP A 196 3.55 18.31 -10.87
N CYS A 197 3.99 19.48 -11.32
CA CYS A 197 4.10 20.67 -10.49
C CYS A 197 2.79 21.48 -10.52
N ASN A 198 2.24 21.78 -9.32
CA ASN A 198 1.54 23.03 -8.93
C ASN A 198 0.32 22.88 -7.99
N GLN A 199 -0.02 21.70 -7.46
CA GLN A 199 -1.17 21.60 -6.53
C GLN A 199 -0.74 21.54 -5.05
N GLN A 200 -0.23 22.66 -4.53
CA GLN A 200 -0.07 22.86 -3.07
C GLN A 200 -1.37 23.34 -2.40
N ASP A 201 -2.36 23.78 -3.18
CA ASP A 201 -3.55 24.50 -2.70
C ASP A 201 -4.65 23.62 -2.08
N LEU A 202 -4.44 22.30 -1.96
CA LEU A 202 -5.50 21.36 -1.55
C LEU A 202 -5.37 20.84 -0.10
N MET A 203 -4.27 21.14 0.58
CA MET A 203 -4.02 20.66 1.94
C MET A 203 -4.79 21.45 3.01
N CYS A 204 -5.36 20.74 3.98
CA CYS A 204 -5.90 21.34 5.19
C CYS A 204 -4.80 22.02 6.04
N SER A 205 -5.21 22.88 6.97
CA SER A 205 -4.29 23.52 7.92
C SER A 205 -3.58 22.50 8.82
N SER A 206 -4.27 21.40 9.16
CA SER A 206 -3.70 20.23 9.81
C SER A 206 -3.45 19.16 8.75
N TRP A 207 -2.21 18.70 8.66
CA TRP A 207 -1.81 17.69 7.70
C TRP A 207 -0.67 16.82 8.22
N GLU A 208 -0.53 15.65 7.63
CA GLU A 208 0.43 14.60 7.95
C GLU A 208 1.22 14.22 6.69
N LEU A 209 2.48 13.85 6.89
CA LEU A 209 3.40 13.47 5.82
C LEU A 209 3.80 12.01 5.99
N ASP A 210 3.29 11.16 5.13
CA ASP A 210 3.66 9.75 5.09
C ASP A 210 4.67 9.50 3.96
N ILE A 211 5.71 8.72 4.26
CA ILE A 211 6.76 8.36 3.31
C ILE A 211 7.11 6.88 3.47
N CYS A 212 6.77 6.06 2.49
CA CYS A 212 7.34 4.73 2.38
C CYS A 212 8.66 4.75 1.61
N LEU A 213 9.60 3.91 2.02
CA LEU A 213 10.90 3.83 1.34
C LEU A 213 10.79 3.18 -0.05
N ASP A 214 9.75 2.39 -0.31
CA ASP A 214 9.56 1.72 -1.59
C ASP A 214 9.23 2.70 -2.73
N TYR A 215 8.72 3.90 -2.42
CA TYR A 215 8.55 4.99 -3.38
C TYR A 215 9.88 5.27 -4.12
N PHE A 216 11.00 5.19 -3.41
CA PHE A 216 12.32 5.46 -3.97
C PHE A 216 12.90 4.26 -4.72
N CYS A 217 12.60 3.04 -4.27
CA CYS A 217 12.96 1.81 -4.95
C CYS A 217 12.04 0.66 -4.51
N CYS A 218 11.20 0.18 -5.42
CA CYS A 218 10.19 -0.84 -5.12
C CYS A 218 10.50 -2.18 -5.80
N ARG A 219 10.35 -3.29 -5.08
CA ARG A 219 10.40 -4.66 -5.60
C ARG A 219 9.01 -5.27 -5.61
N ASN A 220 8.84 -6.26 -6.48
CA ASN A 220 7.73 -7.20 -6.39
C ASN A 220 8.24 -8.48 -5.71
N PRO A 221 7.95 -8.72 -4.41
CA PRO A 221 8.44 -9.90 -3.69
C PRO A 221 7.90 -11.20 -4.29
N PHE A 222 6.67 -11.21 -4.81
CA PHE A 222 6.07 -12.38 -5.46
C PHE A 222 6.84 -12.76 -6.73
N LEU A 223 7.17 -11.78 -7.58
CA LEU A 223 7.97 -12.04 -8.79
C LEU A 223 9.39 -12.48 -8.44
N SER A 224 9.97 -11.97 -7.35
CA SER A 224 11.32 -12.33 -6.91
C SER A 224 11.43 -13.83 -6.59
N GLY A 225 10.41 -14.42 -5.96
CA GLY A 225 10.37 -15.87 -5.70
C GLY A 225 10.36 -16.71 -6.98
N LEU A 226 9.60 -16.29 -8.00
CA LEU A 226 9.60 -16.96 -9.31
C LEU A 226 10.96 -16.83 -10.02
N GLU A 227 11.62 -15.69 -9.91
CA GLU A 227 12.95 -15.47 -10.48
C GLU A 227 14.05 -16.32 -9.81
N GLU A 228 13.96 -16.52 -8.50
CA GLU A 228 14.86 -17.41 -7.76
C GLU A 228 14.67 -18.86 -8.18
N LEU A 229 13.43 -19.28 -8.42
CA LEU A 229 13.09 -20.62 -8.89
C LEU A 229 13.54 -20.86 -10.34
N ASN A 230 13.19 -19.94 -11.25
CA ASN A 230 13.57 -19.99 -12.67
C ASN A 230 13.54 -18.58 -13.31
N LYS A 231 14.73 -18.02 -13.53
CA LYS A 231 14.92 -16.69 -14.16
C LYS A 231 14.34 -16.58 -15.57
N GLU A 232 14.44 -17.65 -16.36
CA GLU A 232 13.95 -17.64 -17.74
C GLU A 232 12.42 -17.65 -17.78
N LEU A 233 11.80 -18.47 -16.93
CA LEU A 233 10.35 -18.48 -16.74
C LEU A 233 9.84 -17.13 -16.23
N ALA A 234 10.45 -16.57 -15.20
CA ALA A 234 10.03 -15.27 -14.67
C ALA A 234 10.07 -14.16 -15.72
N LYS A 235 11.13 -14.16 -16.57
CA LYS A 235 11.24 -13.24 -17.70
C LYS A 235 10.15 -13.48 -18.75
N ALA A 236 9.91 -14.74 -19.10
CA ALA A 236 8.88 -15.10 -20.09
C ALA A 236 7.46 -14.76 -19.60
N PHE A 237 7.19 -15.01 -18.33
CA PHE A 237 5.94 -14.69 -17.64
C PHE A 237 5.72 -13.18 -17.56
N GLY A 238 6.75 -12.43 -17.15
CA GLY A 238 6.76 -10.98 -17.19
C GLY A 238 6.44 -10.44 -18.58
N ASN A 239 7.10 -10.93 -19.63
CA ASN A 239 6.82 -10.51 -21.00
C ASN A 239 5.38 -10.82 -21.40
N ALA A 240 4.86 -12.01 -21.09
CA ALA A 240 3.49 -12.40 -21.42
C ALA A 240 2.45 -11.45 -20.83
N VAL A 241 2.66 -10.99 -19.60
CA VAL A 241 1.73 -10.06 -18.96
C VAL A 241 1.99 -8.61 -19.38
N TYR A 242 3.25 -8.16 -19.36
CA TYR A 242 3.62 -6.75 -19.59
C TYR A 242 3.42 -6.29 -21.04
N SER A 243 3.48 -7.20 -22.00
CA SER A 243 3.16 -6.88 -23.40
C SER A 243 1.66 -6.76 -23.66
N SER A 244 0.80 -7.23 -22.75
CA SER A 244 -0.65 -7.11 -22.91
C SER A 244 -1.11 -5.64 -22.84
N LEU A 245 -2.18 -5.35 -23.57
CA LEU A 245 -2.85 -4.04 -23.59
C LEU A 245 -3.49 -3.70 -22.24
N LEU A 246 -3.94 -4.73 -21.52
CA LEU A 246 -4.55 -4.59 -20.19
C LEU A 246 -3.52 -4.11 -19.15
N TYR A 247 -2.29 -4.61 -19.24
CA TYR A 247 -1.21 -4.16 -18.37
C TYR A 247 -0.86 -2.68 -18.61
N LYS A 248 -0.76 -2.28 -19.88
CA LYS A 248 -0.44 -0.88 -20.27
C LYS A 248 -1.49 0.13 -19.85
N SER A 249 -2.73 -0.31 -19.58
CA SER A 249 -3.87 0.56 -19.25
C SER A 249 -4.58 0.11 -17.97
N TYR A 250 -3.88 -0.54 -17.03
CA TYR A 250 -4.46 -1.20 -15.86
C TYR A 250 -5.46 -0.31 -15.09
N ALA A 251 -5.05 0.90 -14.71
CA ALA A 251 -5.86 1.85 -13.95
C ALA A 251 -7.21 2.20 -14.62
N THR A 252 -7.31 2.05 -15.94
CA THR A 252 -8.48 2.38 -16.75
C THR A 252 -9.09 1.15 -17.43
N SER A 253 -8.53 -0.04 -17.19
CA SER A 253 -8.97 -1.27 -17.83
C SER A 253 -10.30 -1.71 -17.25
N ASP A 254 -11.13 -2.33 -18.10
CA ASP A 254 -12.33 -3.02 -17.64
C ASP A 254 -11.92 -4.20 -16.73
N PRO A 255 -12.36 -4.23 -15.45
CA PRO A 255 -12.07 -5.32 -14.53
C PRO A 255 -12.46 -6.70 -15.08
N LEU A 256 -13.54 -6.78 -15.85
CA LEU A 256 -13.98 -8.05 -16.45
C LEU A 256 -12.98 -8.57 -17.49
N ASN A 257 -12.37 -7.66 -18.27
CA ASN A 257 -11.33 -8.03 -19.23
C ASN A 257 -10.05 -8.49 -18.54
N LEU A 258 -9.67 -7.84 -17.44
CA LEU A 258 -8.52 -8.23 -16.63
C LEU A 258 -8.72 -9.61 -15.98
N ALA A 259 -9.89 -9.84 -15.37
CA ALA A 259 -10.25 -11.13 -14.80
C ALA A 259 -10.27 -12.23 -15.86
N SER A 260 -10.87 -11.95 -17.03
CA SER A 260 -10.89 -12.87 -18.17
C SER A 260 -9.48 -13.21 -18.67
N PHE A 261 -8.61 -12.21 -18.82
CA PHE A 261 -7.22 -12.44 -19.25
C PHE A 261 -6.46 -13.29 -18.24
N ARG A 262 -6.54 -12.97 -16.94
CA ARG A 262 -5.90 -13.73 -15.87
C ARG A 262 -6.40 -15.18 -15.86
N GLU A 263 -7.70 -15.41 -15.95
CA GLU A 263 -8.27 -16.76 -15.95
C GLU A 263 -7.84 -17.57 -17.19
N GLN A 264 -7.82 -16.94 -18.37
CA GLN A 264 -7.36 -17.58 -19.60
C GLN A 264 -5.87 -17.94 -19.53
N LEU A 265 -5.03 -17.03 -19.04
CA LEU A 265 -3.59 -17.28 -18.86
C LEU A 265 -3.35 -18.37 -17.80
N ALA A 266 -4.09 -18.34 -16.70
CA ALA A 266 -4.05 -19.37 -15.67
C ALA A 266 -4.48 -20.74 -16.22
N SER A 267 -5.50 -20.78 -17.07
CA SER A 267 -5.91 -22.01 -17.76
C SER A 267 -4.82 -22.53 -18.69
N VAL A 268 -4.11 -21.67 -19.42
CA VAL A 268 -2.98 -22.07 -20.26
C VAL A 268 -1.88 -22.70 -19.42
N LEU A 269 -1.52 -22.08 -18.30
CA LEU A 269 -0.48 -22.58 -17.39
C LEU A 269 -0.87 -23.93 -16.77
N ARG A 270 -2.11 -24.07 -16.27
CA ARG A 270 -2.61 -25.33 -15.70
C ARG A 270 -2.62 -26.47 -16.71
N ASN A 271 -3.06 -26.20 -17.94
CA ASN A 271 -3.09 -27.22 -18.98
C ASN A 271 -1.68 -27.59 -19.47
N ALA A 272 -0.73 -26.66 -19.40
CA ALA A 272 0.67 -26.90 -19.76
C ALA A 272 1.40 -27.86 -18.82
N GLU A 273 0.77 -28.33 -17.73
CA GLU A 273 1.24 -29.49 -16.98
C GLU A 273 1.35 -30.74 -17.87
N ASP A 274 0.43 -30.91 -18.82
CA ASP A 274 0.47 -31.96 -19.82
C ASP A 274 1.44 -31.56 -20.95
N PRO A 275 2.56 -32.28 -21.17
CA PRO A 275 3.49 -31.98 -22.26
C PRO A 275 2.89 -32.12 -23.66
N LEU A 276 1.72 -32.76 -23.80
CA LEU A 276 1.00 -32.93 -25.06
C LEU A 276 -0.05 -31.83 -25.31
N TYR A 277 -0.16 -30.85 -24.40
CA TYR A 277 -1.13 -29.78 -24.51
C TYR A 277 -0.91 -28.93 -25.78
N ASP A 278 -1.93 -28.91 -26.65
CA ASP A 278 -1.98 -27.99 -27.79
C ASP A 278 -2.58 -26.65 -27.37
N ALA A 279 -1.71 -25.66 -27.15
CA ALA A 279 -2.09 -24.32 -26.73
C ALA A 279 -2.64 -23.43 -27.88
N THR A 280 -2.75 -23.94 -29.12
CA THR A 280 -3.11 -23.13 -30.29
C THR A 280 -4.43 -22.38 -30.10
N ALA A 281 -5.48 -23.06 -29.62
CA ALA A 281 -6.79 -22.44 -29.39
C ALA A 281 -6.73 -21.37 -28.29
N SER A 282 -5.97 -21.60 -27.21
CA SER A 282 -5.81 -20.61 -26.15
C SER A 282 -5.01 -19.40 -26.58
N PHE A 283 -4.00 -19.59 -27.43
CA PHE A 283 -3.26 -18.47 -28.02
C PHE A 283 -4.16 -17.62 -28.91
N GLU A 284 -5.08 -18.22 -29.66
CA GLU A 284 -6.05 -17.47 -30.47
C GLU A 284 -7.03 -16.64 -29.64
N LEU A 285 -7.37 -17.07 -28.43
CA LEU A 285 -8.17 -16.29 -27.49
C LEU A 285 -7.34 -15.17 -26.86
N LEU A 286 -6.14 -15.48 -26.36
CA LEU A 286 -5.30 -14.50 -25.66
C LEU A 286 -4.72 -13.43 -26.59
N GLN A 287 -4.53 -13.71 -27.89
CA GLN A 287 -3.93 -12.76 -28.84
C GLN A 287 -4.71 -11.44 -28.93
N SER A 288 -6.01 -11.41 -28.62
CA SER A 288 -6.82 -10.18 -28.64
C SER A 288 -6.38 -9.16 -27.60
N TYR A 289 -5.64 -9.58 -26.57
CA TYR A 289 -5.09 -8.71 -25.54
C TYR A 289 -3.71 -8.15 -25.88
N TYR A 290 -3.18 -8.38 -27.09
CA TYR A 290 -1.88 -7.88 -27.54
C TYR A 290 -2.03 -6.93 -28.74
N LEU A 291 -0.98 -6.14 -29.01
CA LEU A 291 -0.98 -5.18 -30.14
C LEU A 291 -1.03 -5.89 -31.50
N SER A 292 -0.36 -7.03 -31.61
CA SER A 292 -0.39 -7.87 -32.80
C SER A 292 -0.52 -9.34 -32.44
N ARG A 293 -1.10 -10.11 -33.36
CA ARG A 293 -1.25 -11.56 -33.24
C ARG A 293 0.10 -12.25 -33.07
N GLU A 294 1.07 -11.84 -33.87
CA GLU A 294 2.43 -12.40 -33.87
C GLU A 294 3.13 -12.17 -32.53
N GLU A 295 3.01 -10.97 -31.95
CA GLU A 295 3.57 -10.65 -30.64
C GLU A 295 2.95 -11.51 -29.53
N GLY A 296 1.61 -11.59 -29.49
CA GLY A 296 0.90 -12.39 -28.49
C GLY A 296 1.29 -13.87 -28.54
N ILE A 297 1.24 -14.47 -29.74
CA ILE A 297 1.62 -15.87 -29.94
C ILE A 297 3.09 -16.10 -29.58
N SER A 298 4.00 -15.23 -30.04
CA SER A 298 5.43 -15.37 -29.76
C SER A 298 5.72 -15.34 -28.26
N THR A 299 5.06 -14.44 -27.53
CA THR A 299 5.30 -14.26 -26.10
C THR A 299 4.74 -15.43 -25.28
N LEU A 300 3.53 -15.90 -25.62
CA LEU A 300 2.91 -17.04 -24.96
C LEU A 300 3.63 -18.36 -25.27
N LYS A 301 4.14 -18.53 -26.50
CA LYS A 301 5.00 -19.68 -26.84
C LYS A 301 6.28 -19.69 -26.01
N PHE A 302 6.96 -18.56 -25.94
CA PHE A 302 8.18 -18.43 -25.14
C PHE A 302 7.93 -18.74 -23.65
N LEU A 303 6.77 -18.34 -23.11
CA LEU A 303 6.34 -18.73 -21.76
C LEU A 303 6.25 -20.26 -21.60
N LEU A 304 5.56 -20.96 -22.51
CA LEU A 304 5.44 -22.42 -22.39
C LEU A 304 6.77 -23.15 -22.63
N GLU A 305 7.61 -22.66 -23.54
CA GLU A 305 8.93 -23.23 -23.84
C GLU A 305 9.91 -23.08 -22.66
N SER A 306 9.72 -22.07 -21.80
CA SER A 306 10.53 -21.86 -20.60
C SER A 306 10.24 -22.85 -19.45
N LEU A 307 9.14 -23.62 -19.55
CA LEU A 307 8.78 -24.62 -18.56
C LEU A 307 9.66 -25.89 -18.68
N PRO A 308 10.13 -26.46 -17.57
CA PRO A 308 11.04 -27.60 -17.59
C PRO A 308 10.34 -28.88 -18.06
N ASN A 309 11.09 -29.79 -18.69
CA ASN A 309 10.54 -31.06 -19.16
C ASN A 309 10.18 -32.05 -18.04
N LYS A 310 10.83 -31.94 -16.88
CA LYS A 310 10.60 -32.83 -15.75
C LYS A 310 9.25 -32.53 -15.08
N PRO A 311 8.31 -33.48 -14.99
CA PRO A 311 6.93 -33.20 -14.53
C PRO A 311 6.82 -32.57 -13.15
N SER A 312 7.62 -33.03 -12.17
CA SER A 312 7.60 -32.47 -10.81
C SER A 312 8.01 -31.00 -10.78
N ASP A 313 9.05 -30.67 -11.55
CA ASP A 313 9.63 -29.33 -11.57
C ASP A 313 8.72 -28.38 -12.38
N ARG A 314 8.06 -28.93 -13.42
CA ARG A 314 7.07 -28.22 -14.23
C ARG A 314 5.88 -27.80 -13.38
N ARG A 315 5.29 -28.73 -12.62
CA ARG A 315 4.17 -28.42 -11.72
C ARG A 315 4.55 -27.37 -10.70
N GLN A 316 5.68 -27.53 -10.01
CA GLN A 316 6.16 -26.54 -9.03
C GLN A 316 6.30 -25.14 -9.63
N GLN A 317 6.82 -25.04 -10.85
CA GLN A 317 6.99 -23.76 -11.54
C GLN A 317 5.67 -23.15 -12.05
N ILE A 318 4.72 -23.99 -12.47
CA ILE A 318 3.35 -23.56 -12.81
C ILE A 318 2.65 -23.02 -11.57
N ASP A 319 2.71 -23.74 -10.44
CA ASP A 319 2.12 -23.31 -9.18
C ASP A 319 2.69 -21.97 -8.74
N ALA A 320 4.02 -21.79 -8.81
CA ALA A 320 4.66 -20.51 -8.53
C ALA A 320 4.21 -19.40 -9.48
N ALA A 321 4.09 -19.65 -10.79
CA ALA A 321 3.62 -18.64 -11.74
C ALA A 321 2.16 -18.25 -11.49
N LEU A 322 1.30 -19.21 -11.12
CA LEU A 322 -0.09 -18.96 -10.76
C LEU A 322 -0.22 -18.14 -9.48
N GLU A 323 0.67 -18.34 -8.51
CA GLU A 323 0.75 -17.52 -7.29
C GLU A 323 1.14 -16.07 -7.60
N VAL A 324 2.03 -15.83 -8.56
CA VAL A 324 2.45 -14.47 -8.96
C VAL A 324 1.41 -13.75 -9.81
N LEU A 325 0.56 -14.46 -10.56
CA LEU A 325 -0.36 -13.88 -11.54
C LEU A 325 -1.31 -12.78 -11.00
N PRO A 326 -1.84 -12.86 -9.77
CA PRO A 326 -2.63 -11.76 -9.19
C PRO A 326 -1.78 -10.52 -8.87
N HIS A 327 -0.50 -10.72 -8.54
CA HIS A 327 0.41 -9.70 -8.00
C HIS A 327 1.38 -9.11 -9.02
N ILE A 328 1.41 -9.64 -10.24
CA ILE A 328 2.30 -9.14 -11.30
C ILE A 328 1.99 -7.69 -11.70
N THR A 329 0.79 -7.21 -11.39
CA THR A 329 0.35 -5.83 -11.61
C THR A 329 0.70 -4.89 -10.46
N MET A 330 1.51 -5.33 -9.49
CA MET A 330 2.05 -4.45 -8.45
C MET A 330 3.17 -3.57 -9.02
N PRO A 331 3.21 -2.26 -8.66
CA PRO A 331 4.32 -1.37 -8.96
C PRO A 331 5.65 -2.00 -8.54
N HIS A 332 6.65 -1.92 -9.41
CA HIS A 332 8.01 -2.34 -9.11
C HIS A 332 8.98 -1.71 -10.09
N ASP A 333 10.20 -1.50 -9.62
CA ASP A 333 11.30 -1.04 -10.44
C ASP A 333 11.95 -2.19 -11.19
N ALA A 334 12.51 -1.89 -12.36
CA ALA A 334 13.34 -2.85 -13.08
C ALA A 334 14.61 -3.17 -12.27
N LYS A 335 15.20 -4.36 -12.43
CA LYS A 335 16.43 -4.73 -11.69
C LYS A 335 17.60 -3.78 -11.98
N GLU A 336 17.66 -3.22 -13.18
CA GLU A 336 18.64 -2.23 -13.60
C GLU A 336 18.50 -0.90 -12.85
N SER A 337 17.36 -0.69 -12.17
CA SER A 337 17.01 0.54 -11.49
C SER A 337 17.48 0.63 -10.04
N LEU A 338 18.16 -0.41 -9.52
CA LEU A 338 18.62 -0.49 -8.13
C LEU A 338 19.92 0.29 -7.89
N ASN A 339 20.00 1.53 -8.36
CA ASN A 339 21.17 2.37 -8.20
C ASN A 339 20.80 3.82 -7.81
N MET A 340 21.75 4.51 -7.19
CA MET A 340 21.55 5.88 -6.71
C MET A 340 21.28 6.90 -7.83
N ALA A 341 21.45 6.55 -9.12
CA ALA A 341 21.11 7.43 -10.22
C ALA A 341 19.60 7.59 -10.42
N ILE A 342 18.79 6.61 -9.99
CA ILE A 342 17.31 6.69 -10.04
C ILE A 342 16.72 7.18 -8.71
N ILE A 343 17.32 6.77 -7.60
CA ILE A 343 16.90 7.20 -6.26
C ILE A 343 17.05 8.73 -6.08
N ARG A 344 18.16 9.31 -6.57
CA ARG A 344 18.46 10.74 -6.37
C ARG A 344 17.42 11.68 -7.02
N PRO A 345 17.00 11.49 -8.28
CA PRO A 345 15.90 12.26 -8.86
C PRO A 345 14.59 12.14 -8.06
N ARG A 346 14.25 10.95 -7.55
CA ARG A 346 13.04 10.74 -6.74
C ARG A 346 13.10 11.47 -5.40
N LEU A 347 14.27 11.44 -4.73
CA LEU A 347 14.52 12.24 -3.51
C LEU A 347 14.36 13.74 -3.76
N GLU A 348 14.89 14.25 -4.87
CA GLU A 348 14.77 15.67 -5.22
C GLU A 348 13.33 16.04 -5.55
N ALA A 349 12.60 15.19 -6.27
CA ALA A 349 11.19 15.40 -6.57
C ALA A 349 10.34 15.42 -5.27
N ALA A 350 10.55 14.46 -4.37
CA ALA A 350 9.89 14.44 -3.06
C ALA A 350 10.21 15.72 -2.25
N ARG A 351 11.49 16.12 -2.17
CA ARG A 351 11.92 17.36 -1.50
C ARG A 351 11.20 18.60 -2.04
N ASN A 352 10.94 18.64 -3.34
CA ASN A 352 10.28 19.78 -3.98
C ASN A 352 8.76 19.79 -3.80
N ARG A 353 8.15 18.60 -3.61
CA ARG A 353 6.72 18.46 -3.38
C ARG A 353 6.32 18.67 -1.92
N ILE A 354 7.21 18.36 -0.97
CA ILE A 354 6.99 18.60 0.47
C ILE A 354 6.87 20.12 0.74
N PRO A 355 5.78 20.58 1.39
CA PRO A 355 5.61 21.98 1.78
C PRO A 355 6.75 22.49 2.68
N LYS A 356 7.36 23.61 2.28
CA LYS A 356 8.53 24.23 2.96
C LYS A 356 8.15 25.39 3.90
N SER A 357 6.86 25.72 4.01
CA SER A 357 6.43 26.88 4.81
C SER A 357 6.58 26.63 6.31
N SER A 358 7.18 27.58 7.03
CA SER A 358 7.28 27.56 8.49
C SER A 358 5.94 27.71 9.21
N SER A 359 4.88 28.14 8.50
CA SER A 359 3.52 28.31 9.05
C SER A 359 2.68 27.04 9.02
N THR A 360 3.08 26.00 8.26
CA THR A 360 2.30 24.77 8.06
C THR A 360 3.20 23.54 8.07
N SER A 361 3.84 23.26 9.22
CA SER A 361 4.54 21.98 9.42
C SER A 361 3.53 20.85 9.62
N PRO A 362 3.84 19.61 9.19
CA PRO A 362 2.96 18.48 9.44
C PRO A 362 2.85 18.23 10.95
N PHE A 363 1.70 17.74 11.41
CA PHE A 363 1.53 17.40 12.83
C PHE A 363 2.30 16.13 13.22
N LEU A 364 2.56 15.27 12.24
CA LEU A 364 3.35 14.04 12.34
C LEU A 364 3.96 13.75 10.95
N VAL A 365 5.16 13.16 10.94
CA VAL A 365 5.74 12.51 9.77
C VAL A 365 5.89 11.03 10.09
N THR A 366 5.41 10.16 9.23
CA THR A 366 5.64 8.70 9.31
C THR A 366 6.58 8.27 8.20
N VAL A 367 7.41 7.27 8.49
CA VAL A 367 8.32 6.65 7.52
C VAL A 367 8.22 5.15 7.65
N ALA A 368 7.72 4.46 6.63
CA ALA A 368 7.67 2.99 6.59
C ALA A 368 8.89 2.44 5.83
N ARG A 369 9.58 1.45 6.43
CA ARG A 369 10.75 0.83 5.81
C ARG A 369 10.37 -0.21 4.78
N SER A 370 9.31 -0.99 5.02
CA SER A 370 8.79 -2.04 4.13
C SER A 370 9.85 -3.05 3.68
N THR A 371 10.82 -3.33 4.55
CA THR A 371 11.94 -4.26 4.30
C THR A 371 11.50 -5.69 4.51
N ASP A 372 10.85 -5.96 5.64
CA ASP A 372 10.45 -7.31 6.06
C ASP A 372 9.36 -7.87 5.14
N ASP A 373 8.51 -6.99 4.59
CA ASP A 373 7.52 -7.30 3.56
C ASP A 373 8.13 -7.50 2.15
N GLY A 374 9.40 -7.16 1.97
CA GLY A 374 10.16 -7.40 0.74
C GLY A 374 9.98 -6.37 -0.38
N PHE A 375 9.21 -5.30 -0.16
CA PHE A 375 8.99 -4.23 -1.14
C PHE A 375 10.19 -3.29 -1.26
N THR A 376 10.78 -2.87 -0.14
CA THR A 376 12.01 -2.08 -0.16
C THR A 376 13.23 -3.02 -0.18
N PRO A 377 14.19 -2.83 -1.11
CA PRO A 377 15.42 -3.60 -1.12
C PRO A 377 16.21 -3.47 0.19
N ALA A 378 16.36 -4.57 0.93
CA ALA A 378 17.05 -4.59 2.24
C ALA A 378 18.45 -3.96 2.22
N ASN A 379 19.17 -4.09 1.11
CA ASN A 379 20.51 -3.52 0.94
C ASN A 379 20.53 -1.97 0.77
N LEU A 380 19.36 -1.33 0.61
CA LEU A 380 19.22 0.11 0.41
C LEU A 380 18.47 0.81 1.56
N VAL A 381 17.76 0.08 2.42
CA VAL A 381 16.89 0.63 3.47
C VAL A 381 17.64 1.63 4.36
N GLU A 382 18.82 1.27 4.86
CA GLU A 382 19.61 2.15 5.71
C GLU A 382 20.05 3.43 4.98
N GLU A 383 20.44 3.33 3.71
CA GLU A 383 20.85 4.49 2.91
C GLU A 383 19.65 5.41 2.63
N LEU A 384 18.50 4.84 2.26
CA LEU A 384 17.27 5.56 1.99
C LEU A 384 16.72 6.25 3.24
N GLN A 385 16.61 5.53 4.35
CA GLN A 385 16.18 6.08 5.63
C GLN A 385 17.06 7.27 6.03
N ASN A 386 18.39 7.13 5.96
CA ASN A 386 19.31 8.22 6.26
C ASN A 386 19.12 9.43 5.32
N ALA A 387 18.92 9.19 4.03
CA ALA A 387 18.69 10.25 3.05
C ALA A 387 17.39 11.02 3.35
N ILE A 388 16.31 10.31 3.68
CA ILE A 388 15.00 10.92 4.03
C ILE A 388 15.10 11.71 5.33
N LEU A 389 15.68 11.14 6.38
CA LEU A 389 15.87 11.86 7.65
C LEU A 389 16.73 13.11 7.46
N SER A 390 17.78 13.04 6.64
CA SER A 390 18.59 14.22 6.28
C SER A 390 17.78 15.25 5.50
N MET A 391 16.96 14.82 4.53
CA MET A 391 16.09 15.70 3.75
C MET A 391 15.07 16.42 4.64
N LEU A 392 14.35 15.68 5.50
CA LEU A 392 13.39 16.25 6.45
C LEU A 392 14.06 17.20 7.44
N HIS A 393 15.27 16.84 7.89
CA HIS A 393 16.06 17.70 8.76
C HIS A 393 16.44 19.01 8.06
N ASP A 394 16.82 18.99 6.77
CA ASP A 394 17.10 20.20 5.99
C ASP A 394 15.85 21.07 5.80
N ILE A 395 14.69 20.46 5.53
CA ILE A 395 13.43 21.16 5.28
C ILE A 395 12.93 21.84 6.56
N TYR A 396 12.91 21.12 7.69
CA TYR A 396 12.23 21.58 8.90
C TYR A 396 13.15 22.09 10.00
N CYS A 397 14.42 21.70 10.06
CA CYS A 397 15.33 22.08 11.15
C CYS A 397 16.51 22.94 10.69
N GLY A 398 17.31 22.48 9.74
CA GLY A 398 18.50 23.17 9.23
C GLY A 398 19.66 23.35 10.22
N CYS A 399 19.68 22.62 11.34
CA CYS A 399 20.77 22.75 12.33
C CYS A 399 22.05 21.99 11.92
N SER A 400 23.19 22.22 12.56
CA SER A 400 24.44 21.51 12.19
C SER A 400 24.51 20.05 12.68
N ARG A 401 23.50 19.55 13.39
CA ARG A 401 23.48 18.19 13.96
C ARG A 401 22.75 17.27 12.99
N LYS A 402 23.49 16.43 12.27
CA LYS A 402 22.87 15.38 11.45
C LYS A 402 22.11 14.40 12.35
N PRO A 403 20.90 13.95 11.96
CA PRO A 403 20.19 12.91 12.70
C PRO A 403 21.06 11.65 12.77
N ARG A 404 21.13 11.02 13.95
CA ARG A 404 21.85 9.76 14.16
C ARG A 404 20.83 8.62 14.21
N THR A 405 21.00 7.62 13.35
CA THR A 405 20.12 6.44 13.22
C THR A 405 20.31 5.38 14.30
N GLU A 406 21.34 5.50 15.14
CA GLU A 406 21.74 4.42 16.05
C GLU A 406 21.15 4.53 17.48
N THR A 407 20.43 5.61 17.82
CA THR A 407 19.91 5.79 19.19
C THR A 407 18.51 6.37 19.20
N ALA A 408 17.59 5.61 19.82
CA ALA A 408 16.14 5.80 19.82
C ALA A 408 15.62 7.16 20.36
N LEU A 409 16.46 8.01 20.94
CA LEU A 409 16.13 9.37 21.35
C LEU A 409 17.41 10.19 21.53
N THR A 410 17.83 10.96 20.53
CA THR A 410 18.85 12.02 20.72
C THR A 410 18.19 13.39 20.78
N VAL A 411 17.50 13.65 21.89
CA VAL A 411 16.87 14.95 22.15
C VAL A 411 17.93 15.95 22.65
N SER A 412 18.68 16.54 21.73
CA SER A 412 19.13 17.89 22.01
C SER A 412 17.94 18.83 21.85
N SER A 413 17.63 19.59 22.89
CA SER A 413 16.57 20.62 22.88
C SER A 413 16.72 21.64 21.74
N ALA A 414 17.90 21.74 21.11
CA ALA A 414 18.17 22.64 20.01
C ALA A 414 17.75 22.15 18.60
N CYS A 415 17.56 20.84 18.40
CA CYS A 415 17.05 20.31 17.12
C CYS A 415 15.51 20.36 17.10
N ARG A 416 14.90 20.74 15.98
CA ARG A 416 13.43 20.73 15.82
C ARG A 416 12.89 19.35 15.47
N LEU A 417 13.69 18.51 14.81
CA LEU A 417 13.30 17.17 14.42
C LEU A 417 13.39 16.24 15.64
N ARG A 418 12.30 15.56 15.97
CA ARG A 418 12.20 14.56 17.03
C ARG A 418 11.92 13.22 16.37
N ILE A 419 12.90 12.33 16.40
CA ILE A 419 12.82 11.05 15.71
C ILE A 419 12.57 9.94 16.74
N LEU A 420 11.57 9.12 16.47
CA LEU A 420 11.31 7.85 17.11
C LEU A 420 11.56 6.74 16.09
N LEU A 421 12.39 5.77 16.46
CA LEU A 421 12.61 4.55 15.67
C LEU A 421 11.81 3.45 16.36
N ASP A 422 10.71 3.04 15.74
CA ASP A 422 9.76 2.05 16.26
C ASP A 422 9.70 0.86 15.30
N TYR A 423 10.79 0.10 15.26
CA TYR A 423 10.92 -1.12 14.45
C TYR A 423 11.84 -2.12 15.15
N GLY A 424 11.73 -3.40 14.78
CA GLY A 424 12.44 -4.50 15.42
C GLY A 424 11.58 -5.20 16.49
N PRO A 425 12.17 -5.83 17.54
CA PRO A 425 11.44 -6.73 18.44
C PRO A 425 10.28 -6.11 19.24
N TRP A 426 10.14 -4.79 19.21
CA TRP A 426 9.18 -4.01 20.00
C TRP A 426 8.27 -3.14 19.13
N GLU A 427 8.29 -3.34 17.81
CA GLU A 427 7.42 -2.61 16.90
C GLU A 427 5.94 -2.74 17.30
N GLY A 428 5.19 -1.64 17.24
CA GLY A 428 3.78 -1.61 17.62
C GLY A 428 3.52 -1.74 19.13
N SER A 429 4.53 -1.93 19.98
CA SER A 429 4.37 -2.06 21.45
C SER A 429 4.43 -0.71 22.19
N THR A 430 3.88 0.33 21.56
CA THR A 430 4.34 1.72 21.77
C THR A 430 3.77 2.45 22.98
N LEU A 431 2.90 1.81 23.76
CA LEU A 431 2.31 2.46 24.94
C LEU A 431 3.36 2.92 25.96
N GLU A 432 4.55 2.29 26.08
CA GLU A 432 5.59 2.76 27.01
C GLU A 432 6.61 3.75 26.41
N THR A 433 6.86 3.70 25.10
CA THR A 433 7.89 4.52 24.45
C THR A 433 7.36 5.92 24.07
N ILE A 434 6.07 6.02 23.73
CA ILE A 434 5.42 7.27 23.31
C ILE A 434 5.34 8.31 24.45
N TYR A 435 5.29 7.90 25.73
CA TYR A 435 5.31 8.84 26.86
C TYR A 435 6.64 9.60 27.01
N ARG A 436 7.67 9.28 26.22
CA ARG A 436 8.98 9.95 26.23
C ARG A 436 9.12 11.05 25.16
N LEU A 437 8.12 11.25 24.29
CA LEU A 437 8.01 12.34 23.31
C LEU A 437 7.15 13.51 23.82
#